data_AF-A0A1V9GCT7-F1
#
_entry.id   AF-A0A1V9GCT7-F1
#
_cell.length_a   1.000
_cell.length_b   1.000
_cell.length_c   1.000
_cell.angle_alpha   90.00
_cell.angle_beta   90.00
_cell.angle_gamma   90.00
#
_symmetry.space_group_name_H-M   'P 1'
#
loop_
_entity.id
_entity.type
_entity.pdbx_description
1 polymer ?
#
loop_
_entity_poly.entity_id
_entity_poly.type
_entity_poly.pdbx_seq_one_letter_code
_entity_poly.pdbx_strand_id
1 'polypeptide(L)'
;MYQIHLSLKDLQKVRDAAQIIIERIEHHYTIPELAELVDVPEKKLKAGFRQLFDKGAFRFRCDYLWNKVKGLLLEDKPLKSIAQDTGFKDKSALIKAFKNEFGVTPVQWKKDQENNVIKQEG
;
A
#
# COMPACT_ATOMS: atom_id res chain seq x y z
N MET A 1 -10.10 23.07 20.18
CA MET A 1 -9.51 21.97 19.40
C MET A 1 -8.35 22.54 18.58
N TYR A 2 -7.14 21.97 18.65
CA TYR A 2 -5.99 22.50 17.90
C TYR A 2 -6.17 22.21 16.40
N GLN A 3 -6.39 23.24 15.60
CA GLN A 3 -6.48 23.13 14.14
C GLN A 3 -5.06 23.05 13.56
N ILE A 4 -4.67 21.86 13.10
CA ILE A 4 -3.40 21.67 12.40
C ILE A 4 -3.52 22.38 11.06
N HIS A 5 -2.79 23.49 10.92
CA HIS A 5 -2.69 24.20 9.65
C HIS A 5 -1.59 23.58 8.80
N LEU A 6 -1.97 23.15 7.60
CA LEU A 6 -1.07 22.60 6.60
C LEU A 6 -0.88 23.64 5.50
N SER A 7 0.36 24.08 5.32
CA SER A 7 0.72 24.92 4.18
C SER A 7 0.82 24.09 2.91
N LEU A 8 0.82 24.74 1.75
CA LEU A 8 1.05 24.05 0.47
C LEU A 8 2.38 23.29 0.45
N LYS A 9 3.41 23.80 1.13
CA LYS A 9 4.71 23.13 1.29
C LYS A 9 4.60 21.87 2.15
N ASP A 10 3.84 21.93 3.25
CA ASP A 10 3.59 20.75 4.09
C ASP A 10 2.85 19.66 3.29
N LEU A 11 1.85 20.05 2.49
CA LEU A 11 1.11 19.12 1.63
C LEU A 11 2.00 18.51 0.53
N GLN A 12 2.90 19.30 -0.05
CA GLN A 12 3.86 18.77 -1.02
C GLN A 12 4.77 17.72 -0.38
N LYS A 13 5.33 18.01 0.80
CA LYS A 13 6.15 17.05 1.54
C LYS A 13 5.37 15.77 1.92
N VAL A 14 4.08 15.87 2.22
CA VAL A 14 3.22 14.68 2.44
C VAL A 14 3.08 13.85 1.15
N ARG A 15 2.97 14.49 -0.01
CA ARG A 15 2.97 13.78 -1.30
C ARG A 15 4.31 13.12 -1.57
N ASP A 16 5.41 13.80 -1.27
CA ASP A 16 6.75 13.24 -1.42
C ASP A 16 6.91 12.01 -0.51
N ALA A 17 6.36 12.04 0.71
CA ALA A 17 6.34 10.88 1.60
C ALA A 17 5.52 9.72 1.02
N ALA A 18 4.35 10.02 0.42
CA ALA A 18 3.54 9.01 -0.26
C ALA A 18 4.28 8.39 -1.47
N GLN A 19 5.06 9.19 -2.21
CA GLN A 19 5.88 8.72 -3.30
C GLN A 19 6.99 7.77 -2.83
N ILE A 20 7.69 8.12 -1.73
CA ILE A 20 8.70 7.25 -1.11
C ILE A 20 8.10 5.89 -0.72
N ILE A 21 6.89 5.89 -0.16
CA ILE A 21 6.16 4.66 0.19
C ILE A 21 5.91 3.80 -1.06
N ILE A 22 5.54 4.42 -2.19
CA ILE A 22 5.25 3.73 -3.45
C ILE A 22 6.53 3.14 -4.05
N GLU A 23 7.59 3.96 -4.14
CA GLU A 23 8.86 3.56 -4.74
C GLU A 23 9.54 2.45 -3.95
N ARG A 24 9.40 2.47 -2.62
CA ARG A 24 10.02 1.51 -1.70
C ARG A 24 8.97 0.77 -0.88
N ILE A 25 7.99 0.20 -1.58
CA ILE A 25 6.85 -0.50 -0.95
C ILE A 25 7.26 -1.70 -0.09
N GLU A 26 8.42 -2.30 -0.42
CA GLU A 26 9.05 -3.38 0.35
C GLU A 26 9.49 -2.92 1.75
N HIS A 27 9.72 -1.63 1.93
CA HIS A 27 10.16 -1.06 3.19
C HIS A 27 8.97 -0.56 4.00
N HIS A 28 8.93 -0.96 5.26
CA HIS A 28 7.84 -0.66 6.17
C HIS A 28 8.11 0.66 6.90
N TYR A 29 8.04 1.79 6.18
CA TYR A 29 8.25 3.09 6.80
C TYR A 29 7.20 3.39 7.88
N THR A 30 7.68 3.78 9.04
CA THR A 30 6.86 4.32 10.12
C THR A 30 6.60 5.82 9.90
N ILE A 31 5.60 6.37 10.58
CA ILE A 31 5.35 7.82 10.55
C ILE A 31 6.57 8.65 10.96
N PRO A 32 7.30 8.36 12.06
CA PRO A 32 8.49 9.13 12.40
C PRO A 32 9.56 9.08 11.30
N GLU A 33 9.82 7.92 10.70
CA GLU A 33 10.79 7.82 9.62
C GLU A 33 10.38 8.65 8.39
N LEU A 34 9.11 8.59 7.99
CA LEU A 34 8.62 9.42 6.88
C LEU A 34 8.72 10.92 7.21
N ALA A 35 8.38 11.28 8.45
CA ALA A 35 8.44 12.65 8.94
C ALA A 35 9.88 13.20 8.89
N GLU A 36 10.87 12.39 9.25
CA GLU A 36 12.28 12.73 9.14
C GLU A 36 12.73 12.82 7.67
N LEU A 37 12.32 11.87 6.82
CA LEU A 37 12.71 11.83 5.41
C LEU A 37 12.21 13.03 4.60
N VAL A 38 11.01 13.53 4.89
CA VAL A 38 10.43 14.68 4.17
C VAL A 38 10.49 15.99 4.96
N ASP A 39 11.15 15.98 6.13
CA ASP A 39 11.29 17.15 7.00
C ASP A 39 9.91 17.77 7.37
N VAL A 40 8.99 16.94 7.86
CA VAL A 40 7.65 17.37 8.32
C VAL A 40 7.38 16.80 9.71
N PRO A 41 6.87 17.58 10.68
CA PRO A 41 6.45 17.05 11.97
C PRO A 41 5.41 15.93 11.83
N GLU A 42 5.56 14.83 12.56
CA GLU A 42 4.67 13.67 12.51
C GLU A 42 3.17 14.02 12.59
N LYS A 43 2.82 15.02 13.42
CA LYS A 43 1.43 15.51 13.57
C LYS A 43 0.90 16.08 12.26
N LYS A 44 1.72 16.86 11.55
CA LYS A 44 1.38 17.41 10.23
C LYS A 44 1.35 16.32 9.17
N LEU A 45 2.29 15.37 9.22
CA LEU A 45 2.29 14.23 8.29
C LEU A 45 0.99 13.41 8.42
N LYS A 46 0.62 13.03 9.65
CA LYS A 46 -0.64 12.30 9.93
C LYS A 46 -1.87 13.07 9.46
N ALA A 47 -1.92 14.38 9.73
CA ALA A 47 -3.02 15.24 9.30
C ALA A 47 -3.08 15.36 7.77
N GLY A 48 -1.92 15.53 7.12
CA GLY A 48 -1.81 15.65 5.67
C GLY A 48 -2.22 14.37 4.95
N PHE A 49 -1.84 13.20 5.45
CA PHE A 49 -2.28 11.92 4.89
C PHE A 49 -3.81 11.78 4.93
N ARG A 50 -4.43 12.15 6.06
CA ARG A 50 -5.89 12.19 6.18
C ARG A 50 -6.51 13.23 5.25
N GLN A 51 -5.91 14.40 5.09
CA GLN A 51 -6.47 15.44 4.23
C GLN A 51 -6.34 15.14 2.73
N LEU A 52 -5.24 14.52 2.29
CA LEU A 52 -4.96 14.25 0.89
C LEU A 52 -5.51 12.92 0.40
N PHE A 53 -5.50 11.89 1.25
CA PHE A 53 -5.82 10.51 0.86
C PHE A 53 -6.99 9.91 1.66
N ASP A 54 -7.59 10.67 2.58
CA ASP A 54 -8.63 10.23 3.51
C ASP A 54 -8.23 9.01 4.37
N LYS A 55 -6.92 8.79 4.55
CA LYS A 55 -6.39 7.63 5.27
C LYS A 55 -5.02 7.90 5.87
N GLY A 56 -4.62 7.10 6.86
CA GLY A 56 -3.27 7.17 7.42
C GLY A 56 -2.21 6.56 6.50
N ALA A 57 -0.94 6.93 6.68
CA ALA A 57 0.18 6.43 5.86
C ALA A 57 0.25 4.88 5.81
N PHE A 58 -0.01 4.21 6.94
CA PHE A 58 -0.06 2.75 6.97
C PHE A 58 -1.16 2.17 6.07
N ARG A 59 -2.38 2.72 6.14
CA ARG A 59 -3.49 2.26 5.29
C ARG A 59 -3.23 2.59 3.82
N PHE A 60 -2.71 3.78 3.54
CA PHE A 60 -2.26 4.17 2.19
C PHE A 60 -1.26 3.17 1.61
N ARG A 61 -0.24 2.80 2.39
CA ARG A 61 0.74 1.77 2.03
C ARG A 61 0.07 0.44 1.76
N CYS A 62 -0.77 -0.06 2.67
CA CYS A 62 -1.45 -1.34 2.51
C CYS A 62 -2.33 -1.37 1.26
N ASP A 63 -3.10 -0.32 0.99
CA ASP A 63 -3.91 -0.22 -0.23
C ASP A 63 -3.02 -0.35 -1.47
N TYR A 64 -1.92 0.41 -1.53
CA TYR A 64 -1.01 0.38 -2.68
C TYR A 64 -0.31 -0.98 -2.81
N LEU A 65 0.18 -1.55 -1.70
CA LEU A 65 0.77 -2.87 -1.61
C LEU A 65 -0.15 -3.92 -2.22
N TRP A 66 -1.41 -3.97 -1.80
CA TRP A 66 -2.35 -4.97 -2.28
C TRP A 66 -2.74 -4.77 -3.73
N ASN A 67 -2.86 -3.52 -4.20
CA ASN A 67 -3.05 -3.25 -5.62
C ASN A 67 -1.87 -3.76 -6.46
N LYS A 68 -0.63 -3.53 -6.00
CA LYS A 68 0.57 -4.07 -6.65
C LYS A 68 0.57 -5.59 -6.65
N VAL A 69 0.32 -6.24 -5.51
CA VAL A 69 0.22 -7.72 -5.42
C VAL A 69 -0.82 -8.27 -6.40
N LYS A 70 -2.02 -7.67 -6.44
CA LYS A 70 -3.10 -8.08 -7.36
C LYS A 70 -2.68 -7.95 -8.82
N GLY A 71 -2.06 -6.83 -9.20
CA GLY A 71 -1.53 -6.64 -10.56
C GLY A 71 -0.51 -7.73 -10.92
N LEU A 72 0.47 -7.98 -10.05
CA LEU A 72 1.49 -8.99 -10.29
C LEU A 72 0.91 -10.43 -10.35
N LEU A 73 -0.18 -10.71 -9.60
CA LEU A 73 -0.88 -11.99 -9.69
C LEU A 73 -1.56 -12.18 -11.05
N LEU A 74 -2.14 -11.11 -11.60
CA LEU A 74 -2.76 -11.12 -12.93
C LEU A 74 -1.69 -11.26 -14.04
N GLU A 75 -0.48 -10.77 -13.82
CA GLU A 75 0.68 -10.94 -14.72
C GLU A 75 1.36 -12.33 -14.61
N ASP A 76 0.74 -13.31 -13.94
CA ASP A 76 1.30 -14.66 -13.74
C ASP A 76 2.68 -14.70 -13.03
N LYS A 77 3.04 -13.64 -12.29
CA LYS A 77 4.32 -13.62 -11.59
C LYS A 77 4.36 -14.67 -10.47
N PRO A 78 5.51 -15.35 -10.26
CA PRO A 78 5.65 -16.30 -9.17
C PRO A 78 5.45 -15.63 -7.81
N LEU A 79 4.66 -16.26 -6.91
CA LEU A 79 4.42 -15.76 -5.55
C LEU A 79 5.70 -15.46 -4.75
N LYS A 80 6.79 -16.18 -5.03
CA LYS A 80 8.10 -15.93 -4.42
C LYS A 80 8.66 -14.58 -4.85
N SER A 81 8.59 -14.24 -6.13
CA SER A 81 9.01 -12.94 -6.66
C SER A 81 8.10 -11.83 -6.16
N ILE A 82 6.78 -12.05 -6.16
CA ILE A 82 5.82 -11.09 -5.62
C ILE A 82 6.14 -10.79 -4.15
N ALA A 83 6.43 -11.81 -3.34
CA ALA A 83 6.81 -11.62 -1.94
C ALA A 83 8.07 -10.74 -1.79
N GLN A 84 9.09 -10.97 -2.61
CA GLN A 84 10.32 -10.17 -2.62
C GLN A 84 10.03 -8.71 -3.02
N ASP A 85 9.31 -8.49 -4.12
CA ASP A 85 8.97 -7.16 -4.66
C ASP A 85 8.05 -6.30 -3.75
N THR A 86 7.51 -6.93 -2.71
CA THR A 86 6.53 -6.34 -1.79
C THR A 86 6.97 -6.40 -0.32
N GLY A 87 8.21 -6.85 -0.05
CA GLY A 87 8.81 -6.82 1.29
C GLY A 87 8.41 -7.95 2.22
N PHE A 88 7.76 -9.00 1.71
CA PHE A 88 7.49 -10.20 2.50
C PHE A 88 8.71 -11.12 2.55
N LYS A 89 8.98 -11.67 3.73
CA LYS A 89 10.07 -12.62 3.96
C LYS A 89 10.03 -13.83 3.00
N ASP A 90 8.83 -14.33 2.73
CA ASP A 90 8.61 -15.50 1.90
C ASP A 90 7.15 -15.57 1.40
N LYS A 91 6.90 -16.46 0.43
CA LYS A 91 5.56 -16.68 -0.13
C LYS A 91 4.52 -17.06 0.94
N SER A 92 4.92 -17.73 2.02
CA SER A 92 4.00 -18.16 3.07
C SER A 92 3.52 -16.96 3.89
N ALA A 93 4.41 -16.01 4.19
CA ALA A 93 4.05 -14.74 4.82
C ALA A 93 3.08 -13.93 3.95
N LEU A 94 3.34 -13.83 2.64
CA LEU A 94 2.45 -13.17 1.68
C LEU A 94 1.07 -13.82 1.65
N ILE A 95 0.99 -15.16 1.52
CA ILE A 95 -0.30 -15.89 1.48
C ILE A 95 -1.10 -15.67 2.75
N LYS A 96 -0.46 -15.75 3.92
CA LYS A 96 -1.13 -15.51 5.22
C LYS A 96 -1.68 -14.09 5.32
N ALA A 97 -0.87 -13.09 4.97
CA ALA A 97 -1.29 -11.70 5.02
C ALA A 97 -2.41 -11.41 4.01
N PHE A 98 -2.30 -11.93 2.79
CA PHE A 98 -3.31 -11.76 1.74
C PHE A 98 -4.64 -12.41 2.15
N LYS A 99 -4.59 -13.63 2.70
CA LYS A 99 -5.79 -14.31 3.22
C LYS A 99 -6.43 -13.56 4.38
N ASN A 100 -5.64 -12.96 5.26
CA ASN A 100 -6.17 -12.16 6.36
C ASN A 100 -6.88 -10.89 5.85
N GLU A 101 -6.39 -10.26 4.77
CA GLU A 101 -7.01 -9.06 4.20
C GLU A 101 -8.24 -9.37 3.33
N PHE A 102 -8.17 -10.42 2.50
CA PHE A 102 -9.19 -10.72 1.46
C PHE A 102 -10.04 -11.95 1.75
N GLY A 103 -9.77 -12.69 2.81
CA GLY A 103 -10.46 -13.95 3.16
C GLY A 103 -10.08 -15.16 2.31
N VAL A 104 -9.42 -14.95 1.17
CA VAL A 104 -9.05 -16.00 0.18
C VAL A 104 -7.55 -16.02 -0.08
N THR A 105 -7.03 -17.12 -0.63
CA THR A 105 -5.61 -17.20 -1.01
C THR A 105 -5.36 -16.41 -2.30
N PRO A 106 -4.12 -15.95 -2.57
CA PRO A 106 -3.78 -15.26 -3.82
C PRO A 106 -4.17 -16.05 -5.08
N VAL A 107 -3.96 -17.36 -5.05
CA VAL A 107 -4.30 -18.28 -6.16
C VAL A 107 -5.81 -18.38 -6.35
N GLN A 108 -6.56 -18.51 -5.25
CA GLN A 108 -8.01 -18.54 -5.31
C GLN A 108 -8.57 -17.21 -5.81
N TRP A 109 -8.07 -16.09 -5.31
CA TRP A 109 -8.47 -14.75 -5.76
C TRP A 109 -8.25 -14.58 -7.26
N LYS A 110 -7.09 -14.99 -7.78
CA LYS A 110 -6.81 -14.94 -9.23
C LYS A 110 -7.85 -15.75 -10.03
N LYS A 111 -8.11 -16.99 -9.62
CA LYS A 111 -9.10 -17.86 -10.28
C LYS A 111 -10.51 -17.27 -10.25
N ASP A 112 -10.89 -16.63 -9.15
CA ASP A 112 -12.16 -15.91 -9.03
C ASP A 112 -12.22 -14.67 -9.96
N GLN A 113 -11.11 -13.97 -10.16
CA GLN A 113 -11.06 -12.87 -11.14
C GLN A 113 -11.21 -13.38 -12.57
N GLU A 114 -10.50 -14.44 -12.95
CA GLU A 114 -10.60 -15.06 -14.29
C GLU A 114 -12.05 -15.51 -14.57
N ASN A 115 -12.71 -16.13 -13.59
CA ASN A 115 -14.10 -16.57 -13.71
C ASN A 115 -15.13 -15.42 -13.81
N ASN A 116 -14.84 -14.24 -13.26
CA ASN A 116 -15.72 -13.08 -13.36
C ASN A 116 -15.61 -12.37 -14.71
N VAL A 117 -14.45 -12.41 -15.38
CA VAL A 117 -14.28 -11.88 -16.74
C VAL A 117 -15.06 -12.72 -17.75
N ILE A 118 -15.02 -14.05 -17.63
CA ILE A 118 -15.67 -14.99 -18.57
C ILE A 118 -17.21 -14.88 -18.56
N LYS A 119 -17.81 -14.35 -17.47
CA LYS A 119 -19.28 -14.18 -17.36
C LYS A 119 -19.83 -12.90 -17.99
N GLN A 120 -18.98 -12.00 -18.50
CA GLN A 120 -19.41 -10.73 -19.11
C GLN A 120 -19.38 -10.75 -20.65
N GLU A 121 -18.96 -11.86 -21.27
CA GLU A 121 -18.95 -12.06 -22.73
C GLU A 121 -19.87 -13.23 -23.17
N GLY A 122 -20.93 -13.50 -22.39
CA GLY A 122 -21.92 -14.54 -22.67
C GLY A 122 -23.33 -13.97 -22.85
#